data_AF-Q1QRW2-F1
#
_entry.id   AF-Q1QRW2-F1
#
_cell.length_a   1.000
_cell.length_b   1.000
_cell.length_c   1.000
_cell.angle_alpha   90.00
_cell.angle_beta   90.00
_cell.angle_gamma   90.00
#
_symmetry.space_group_name_H-M   'P 1'
#
loop_
_entity.id
_entity.type
_entity.pdbx_description
1 polymer ?
#
loop_
_entity_poly.entity_id
_entity_poly.type
_entity_poly.pdbx_seq_one_letter_code
_entity_poly.pdbx_strand_id
1 'polypeptide(L)'
;MTVAPHILRRYVIDRASGRSQRHEWAFYAPDIDAWIRTDETSARRHEHHKRIRVDGRPWCDVLGHRADVRDDEALQIFFMTMIDPEDWHRLEIAVRNRPKRCLREWRASGKRIMAAVAPETAAPVPDTLGPLDGWPSERGSGQRSLLPR
;
A
#
# COMPACT_ATOMS: atom_id res chain seq x y z
N MET A 1 12.30 12.53 0.54
CA MET A 1 11.54 13.19 -0.55
C MET A 1 10.21 13.71 -0.01
N THR A 2 9.69 14.83 -0.53
CA THR A 2 8.44 15.43 -0.03
C THR A 2 7.30 15.10 -0.97
N VAL A 3 6.30 14.35 -0.48
CA VAL A 3 5.09 14.03 -1.24
C VAL A 3 4.31 15.31 -1.53
N ALA A 4 4.02 15.59 -2.81
CA ALA A 4 3.16 16.70 -3.16
C ALA A 4 1.67 16.33 -2.95
N PRO A 5 0.81 17.27 -2.52
CA PRO A 5 -0.60 16.99 -2.25
C PRO A 5 -1.38 16.39 -3.43
N HIS A 6 -1.05 16.80 -4.66
CA HIS A 6 -1.69 16.26 -5.87
C HIS A 6 -1.26 14.82 -6.17
N ILE A 7 -0.05 14.42 -5.77
CA ILE A 7 0.44 13.04 -5.89
C ILE A 7 -0.29 12.14 -4.89
N LEU A 8 -0.44 12.59 -3.63
CA LEU A 8 -1.26 11.88 -2.64
C LEU A 8 -2.70 11.69 -3.12
N ARG A 9 -3.33 12.77 -3.62
CA ARG A 9 -4.69 12.70 -4.16
C ARG A 9 -4.80 11.65 -5.25
N ARG A 10 -3.87 11.64 -6.21
CA ARG A 10 -3.86 10.66 -7.29
C ARG A 10 -3.67 9.23 -6.77
N TYR A 11 -2.75 9.02 -5.83
CA TYR A 11 -2.49 7.71 -5.23
C TYR A 11 -3.77 7.11 -4.62
N VAL A 12 -4.46 7.90 -3.81
CA VAL A 12 -5.69 7.44 -3.12
C VAL A 12 -6.83 7.20 -4.11
N ILE A 13 -7.02 8.08 -5.11
CA ILE A 13 -8.04 7.87 -6.15
C ILE A 13 -7.77 6.59 -6.94
N ASP A 14 -6.52 6.36 -7.36
CA ASP A 14 -6.14 5.16 -8.11
C ASP A 14 -6.35 3.89 -7.27
N ARG A 15 -5.99 3.92 -5.97
CA ARG A 15 -6.28 2.84 -5.00
C ARG A 15 -7.78 2.60 -4.81
N ALA A 16 -8.56 3.64 -4.57
CA ALA A 16 -10.01 3.54 -4.35
C ALA A 16 -10.75 2.99 -5.57
N SER A 17 -10.24 3.26 -6.77
CA SER A 17 -10.79 2.72 -8.02
C SER A 17 -10.41 1.25 -8.31
N GLY A 18 -9.67 0.57 -7.41
CA GLY A 18 -9.18 -0.79 -7.63
C GLY A 18 -8.06 -0.88 -8.68
N ARG A 19 -7.55 0.25 -9.18
CA ARG A 19 -6.46 0.31 -10.17
C ARG A 19 -5.10 0.30 -9.49
N SER A 20 -4.90 -0.66 -8.59
CA SER A 20 -3.73 -0.72 -7.70
C SER A 20 -2.48 -1.27 -8.38
N GLN A 21 -2.58 -1.96 -9.51
CA GLN A 21 -1.43 -2.44 -10.26
C GLN A 21 -1.25 -1.65 -11.56
N ARG A 22 -0.20 -0.84 -11.62
CA ARG A 22 0.20 -0.09 -12.80
C ARG A 22 0.92 -1.01 -13.75
N HIS A 23 0.33 -1.14 -14.92
CA HIS A 23 0.91 -1.75 -16.09
C HIS A 23 2.34 -1.23 -16.36
N GLU A 24 3.27 -2.18 -16.45
CA GLU A 24 4.69 -1.92 -16.73
C GLU A 24 4.98 -1.88 -18.23
N TRP A 25 4.03 -2.27 -19.07
CA TRP A 25 4.20 -2.34 -20.51
C TRP A 25 3.21 -1.41 -21.21
N ALA A 26 3.54 -1.05 -22.44
CA ALA A 26 2.61 -0.38 -23.34
C ALA A 26 2.83 -0.83 -24.78
N PHE A 27 1.77 -0.75 -25.56
CA PHE A 27 1.82 -0.84 -27.02
C PHE A 27 1.34 0.45 -27.65
N TYR A 28 1.73 0.69 -28.89
CA TYR A 28 1.24 1.81 -29.68
C TYR A 28 0.03 1.36 -30.49
N ALA A 29 -1.08 2.08 -30.32
CA ALA A 29 -2.36 1.85 -30.96
C ALA A 29 -2.53 2.86 -32.10
N PRO A 30 -2.35 2.44 -33.37
CA PRO A 30 -2.32 3.36 -34.52
C PRO A 30 -3.70 3.93 -34.87
N ASP A 31 -4.78 3.26 -34.46
CA ASP A 31 -6.17 3.69 -34.62
C ASP A 31 -6.49 4.98 -33.85
N ILE A 32 -5.82 5.20 -32.72
CA ILE A 32 -6.00 6.38 -31.87
C ILE A 32 -4.72 7.21 -31.71
N ASP A 33 -3.66 6.88 -32.45
CA ASP A 33 -2.34 7.51 -32.41
C ASP A 33 -1.79 7.68 -30.97
N ALA A 34 -1.86 6.61 -30.15
CA ALA A 34 -1.53 6.70 -28.73
C ALA A 34 -0.86 5.44 -28.15
N TRP A 35 -0.08 5.63 -27.10
CA TRP A 35 0.47 4.53 -26.30
C TRP A 35 -0.52 4.07 -25.23
N ILE A 36 -0.95 2.81 -25.32
CA ILE A 36 -1.87 2.18 -24.36
C ILE A 36 -1.07 1.33 -23.38
N ARG A 37 -1.25 1.59 -22.08
CA ARG A 37 -0.61 0.81 -21.01
C ARG A 37 -1.33 -0.53 -20.83
N THR A 38 -0.57 -1.61 -20.68
CA THR A 38 -1.13 -2.96 -20.55
C THR A 38 -0.14 -3.93 -19.87
N ASP A 39 -0.56 -5.17 -19.64
CA ASP A 39 0.30 -6.24 -19.19
C ASP A 39 1.29 -6.70 -20.29
N GLU A 40 2.31 -7.46 -19.90
CA GLU A 40 3.34 -7.93 -20.82
C GLU A 40 2.80 -8.78 -21.97
N THR A 41 1.86 -9.68 -21.66
CA THR A 41 1.31 -10.63 -22.62
C THR A 41 0.54 -9.89 -23.70
N SER A 42 -0.29 -8.93 -23.29
CA SER A 42 -1.03 -8.07 -24.21
C SER A 42 -0.10 -7.20 -25.04
N ALA A 43 0.91 -6.56 -24.45
CA ALA A 43 1.85 -5.70 -25.16
C ALA A 43 2.60 -6.45 -26.27
N ARG A 44 3.09 -7.66 -25.97
CA ARG A 44 3.87 -8.49 -26.91
C ARG A 44 3.08 -8.97 -28.12
N ARG A 45 1.74 -8.88 -28.11
CA ARG A 45 0.89 -9.19 -29.28
C ARG A 45 0.91 -8.09 -30.33
N HIS A 46 1.44 -6.91 -30.01
CA HIS A 46 1.53 -5.78 -30.92
C HIS A 46 2.96 -5.58 -31.41
N GLU A 47 3.09 -5.19 -32.68
CA GLU A 47 4.38 -4.94 -33.34
C GLU A 47 5.17 -3.85 -32.60
N HIS A 48 4.52 -2.75 -32.23
CA HIS A 48 5.12 -1.65 -31.50
C HIS A 48 4.77 -1.75 -30.02
N HIS A 49 5.67 -2.32 -29.23
CA HIS A 49 5.54 -2.40 -27.78
C HIS A 49 6.82 -1.99 -27.06
N LYS A 50 6.68 -1.56 -25.80
CA LYS A 50 7.82 -1.23 -24.94
C LYS A 50 7.49 -1.46 -23.47
N ARG A 51 8.54 -1.73 -22.70
CA ARG A 51 8.47 -1.67 -21.24
C ARG A 51 8.59 -0.21 -20.78
N ILE A 52 7.62 0.25 -20.00
CA ILE A 52 7.60 1.57 -19.37
C ILE A 52 8.45 1.57 -18.10
N ARG A 53 8.42 0.47 -17.33
CA ARG A 53 9.27 0.33 -16.14
C ARG A 53 10.73 0.27 -16.57
N VAL A 54 11.56 1.06 -15.89
CA VAL A 54 13.01 1.11 -16.11
C VAL A 54 13.67 0.36 -14.96
N ASP A 55 14.46 -0.65 -15.29
CA ASP A 55 15.16 -1.44 -14.28
C ASP A 55 16.14 -0.55 -13.49
N GLY A 56 16.26 -0.81 -12.19
CA GLY A 56 17.05 0.01 -11.27
C GLY A 56 16.42 1.34 -10.86
N ARG A 57 15.25 1.72 -11.40
CA ARG A 57 14.50 2.90 -10.92
C ARG A 57 13.35 2.52 -9.98
N PRO A 58 13.04 3.38 -8.98
CA PRO A 58 11.87 3.20 -8.13
C PRO A 58 10.58 3.06 -8.93
N TRP A 59 9.74 2.12 -8.53
CA TRP A 59 8.41 1.90 -9.09
C TRP A 59 7.42 1.75 -7.94
N CYS A 60 6.29 2.44 -8.05
CA CYS A 60 5.13 2.31 -7.19
C CYS A 60 4.04 1.58 -7.96
N ASP A 61 3.45 0.55 -7.37
CA ASP A 61 2.42 -0.24 -8.04
C ASP A 61 1.19 0.61 -8.39
N VAL A 62 0.91 1.68 -7.65
CA VAL A 62 -0.25 2.55 -7.90
C VAL A 62 0.06 3.67 -8.90
N LEU A 63 1.27 4.24 -8.84
CA LEU A 63 1.63 5.46 -9.57
C LEU A 63 2.75 5.32 -10.61
N GLY A 64 3.32 4.13 -10.75
CA GLY A 64 4.46 3.85 -11.61
C GLY A 64 5.72 4.56 -11.13
N HIS A 65 6.38 5.33 -12.01
CA HIS A 65 7.62 6.06 -11.71
C HIS A 65 7.52 7.11 -10.59
N ARG A 66 6.31 7.47 -10.14
CA ARG A 66 6.10 8.37 -9.01
C ARG A 66 6.08 7.57 -7.71
N ALA A 67 7.26 7.29 -7.19
CA ALA A 67 7.44 6.53 -5.95
C ALA A 67 7.32 7.37 -4.67
N ASP A 68 7.08 8.69 -4.76
CA ASP A 68 7.10 9.59 -3.59
C ASP A 68 6.24 9.11 -2.41
N VAL A 69 5.03 8.59 -2.70
CA VAL A 69 4.12 8.08 -1.67
C VAL A 69 4.59 6.75 -1.12
N ARG A 70 5.14 5.87 -1.97
CA ARG A 70 5.72 4.58 -1.58
C ARG A 70 6.91 4.79 -0.65
N ASP A 71 7.73 5.79 -0.93
CA ASP A 71 8.96 6.09 -0.20
C ASP A 71 8.73 6.91 1.08
N ASP A 72 7.47 7.26 1.38
CA ASP A 72 7.09 7.96 2.60
C ASP A 72 6.60 6.95 3.65
N GLU A 73 7.54 6.49 4.49
CA GLU A 73 7.29 5.49 5.54
C GLU A 73 6.12 5.85 6.45
N ALA A 74 6.02 7.11 6.87
CA ALA A 74 4.93 7.54 7.73
C ALA A 74 3.56 7.41 7.04
N LEU A 75 3.47 7.77 5.76
CA LEU A 75 2.23 7.54 5.01
C LEU A 75 1.95 6.05 4.80
N GLN A 76 2.96 5.24 4.48
CA GLN A 76 2.77 3.81 4.31
C GLN A 76 2.28 3.14 5.59
N ILE A 77 2.86 3.51 6.75
CA ILE A 77 2.42 3.00 8.05
C ILE A 77 0.98 3.40 8.32
N PHE A 78 0.63 4.68 8.15
CA PHE A 78 -0.77 5.11 8.26
C PHE A 78 -1.69 4.27 7.37
N PHE A 79 -1.29 4.01 6.13
CA PHE A 79 -2.09 3.21 5.20
C PHE A 79 -2.19 1.73 5.57
N MET A 80 -1.19 1.16 6.21
CA MET A 80 -1.18 -0.25 6.62
C MET A 80 -1.96 -0.48 7.92
N THR A 81 -1.99 0.49 8.83
CA THR A 81 -2.52 0.28 10.18
C THR A 81 -3.92 0.86 10.40
N MET A 82 -4.29 1.92 9.66
CA MET A 82 -5.53 2.67 9.91
C MET A 82 -6.59 2.47 8.82
N ILE A 83 -6.31 1.68 7.80
CA ILE A 83 -7.17 1.58 6.60
C ILE A 83 -7.45 0.11 6.31
N ASP A 84 -8.72 -0.27 6.40
CA ASP A 84 -9.18 -1.50 5.78
C ASP A 84 -9.35 -1.31 4.26
N PRO A 85 -9.25 -2.38 3.44
CA PRO A 85 -9.42 -2.28 1.99
C PRO A 85 -10.72 -1.58 1.53
N GLU A 86 -11.76 -1.56 2.37
CA GLU A 86 -13.04 -0.91 2.09
C GLU A 86 -13.02 0.61 2.36
N ASP A 87 -12.07 1.11 3.15
CA ASP A 87 -12.01 2.52 3.57
C ASP A 87 -11.38 3.45 2.52
N TRP A 88 -10.78 2.92 1.45
CA TRP A 88 -10.15 3.73 0.40
C TRP A 88 -11.13 4.74 -0.23
N HIS A 89 -12.41 4.41 -0.34
CA HIS A 89 -13.41 5.33 -0.89
C HIS A 89 -13.68 6.53 0.03
N ARG A 90 -13.67 6.34 1.36
CA ARG A 90 -13.82 7.45 2.32
C ARG A 90 -12.64 8.42 2.23
N LEU A 91 -11.44 7.88 2.07
CA LEU A 91 -10.21 8.67 1.94
C LEU A 91 -10.16 9.42 0.62
N GLU A 92 -10.68 8.83 -0.45
CA GLU A 92 -10.84 9.49 -1.73
C GLU A 92 -11.67 10.79 -1.58
N ILE A 93 -12.81 10.72 -0.89
CA ILE A 93 -13.66 11.90 -0.64
C ILE A 93 -12.87 12.97 0.15
N ALA A 94 -12.17 12.56 1.21
CA ALA A 94 -11.39 13.48 2.03
C ALA A 94 -10.26 14.17 1.23
N VAL A 95 -9.49 13.41 0.46
CA VAL A 95 -8.32 13.93 -0.27
C VAL A 95 -8.70 14.74 -1.52
N ARG A 96 -9.87 14.47 -2.13
CA ARG A 96 -10.41 15.30 -3.21
C ARG A 96 -10.68 16.72 -2.72
N ASN A 97 -11.24 16.85 -1.51
CA ASN A 97 -11.63 18.13 -0.94
C ASN A 97 -10.47 18.87 -0.30
N ARG A 98 -9.59 18.18 0.44
CA ARG A 98 -8.55 18.83 1.27
C ARG A 98 -7.20 18.10 1.22
N PRO A 99 -6.55 17.97 0.04
CA PRO A 99 -5.36 17.13 -0.12
C PRO A 99 -4.17 17.58 0.75
N LYS A 100 -3.96 18.90 0.90
CA LYS A 100 -2.90 19.46 1.77
C LYS A 100 -3.10 19.08 3.25
N ARG A 101 -4.35 19.14 3.71
CA ARG A 101 -4.71 18.82 5.10
C ARG A 101 -4.56 17.32 5.36
N CYS A 102 -5.12 16.49 4.47
CA CYS A 102 -4.98 15.03 4.53
C CYS A 102 -3.51 14.60 4.57
N LEU A 103 -2.67 15.13 3.66
CA LEU A 103 -1.25 14.82 3.66
C LEU A 103 -0.58 15.11 5.00
N ARG A 104 -0.85 16.28 5.59
CA ARG A 104 -0.28 16.67 6.88
C ARG A 104 -0.77 15.76 8.01
N GLU A 105 -2.09 15.53 8.09
CA GLU A 105 -2.72 14.76 9.18
C GLU A 105 -2.34 13.28 9.12
N TRP A 106 -2.38 12.66 7.94
CA TRP A 106 -2.07 11.25 7.75
C TRP A 106 -0.59 10.97 8.00
N ARG A 107 0.30 11.82 7.49
CA ARG A 107 1.74 11.72 7.77
C ARG A 107 2.03 11.92 9.26
N ALA A 108 1.34 12.86 9.94
CA ALA A 108 1.47 13.03 11.38
C ALA A 108 0.97 11.81 12.17
N SER A 109 -0.15 11.21 11.74
CA SER A 109 -0.67 9.98 12.35
C SER A 109 0.32 8.82 12.19
N GLY A 110 0.86 8.62 11.00
CA GLY A 110 1.87 7.60 10.75
C GLY A 110 3.12 7.79 11.61
N LYS A 111 3.60 9.03 11.75
CA LYS A 111 4.72 9.35 12.66
C LYS A 111 4.41 9.02 14.13
N ARG A 112 3.18 9.24 14.59
CA ARG A 112 2.77 8.86 15.95
C ARG A 112 2.78 7.35 16.12
N ILE A 113 2.33 6.61 15.11
CA ILE A 113 2.34 5.13 15.14
C ILE A 113 3.78 4.62 15.14
N MET A 114 4.65 5.17 14.30
CA MET A 114 6.09 4.86 14.32
C MET A 114 6.70 5.09 15.72
N ALA A 115 6.41 6.24 16.33
CA ALA A 115 6.93 6.56 17.66
C ALA A 115 6.39 5.61 18.75
N ALA A 116 5.14 5.17 18.63
CA ALA A 116 4.53 4.22 19.57
C ALA A 116 5.08 2.79 19.43
N VAL A 117 5.67 2.44 18.29
CA VAL A 117 6.26 1.11 18.00
C VAL A 117 7.79 1.11 18.20
N ALA A 118 8.37 2.21 18.70
CA ALA A 118 9.79 2.28 19.00
C ALA A 118 10.23 1.15 19.95
N PRO A 119 11.49 0.68 19.88
CA PRO A 119 11.96 -0.41 20.75
C PRO A 119 11.86 -0.10 22.25
N GLU A 120 11.76 1.17 22.64
CA GLU A 120 11.50 1.61 24.02
C GLU A 120 10.07 1.32 24.50
N THR A 121 9.12 1.11 23.57
CA THR A 121 7.75 0.67 23.82
C THR A 121 7.52 -0.79 23.45
N ALA A 122 8.56 -1.54 23.07
CA ALA A 122 8.48 -3.00 23.11
C ALA A 122 8.15 -3.37 24.55
N ALA A 123 6.97 -3.97 24.77
CA ALA A 123 6.66 -4.55 26.06
C ALA A 123 7.86 -5.43 26.43
N PRO A 124 8.46 -5.26 27.64
CA PRO A 124 9.46 -6.20 28.09
C PRO A 124 8.84 -7.58 27.92
N VAL A 125 9.50 -8.48 27.20
CA VAL A 125 9.16 -9.90 27.27
C VAL A 125 9.28 -10.23 28.75
N PRO A 126 8.18 -10.40 29.48
CA PRO A 126 8.31 -10.60 30.91
C PRO A 126 8.92 -11.98 31.08
N ASP A 127 9.94 -12.11 31.94
CA ASP A 127 10.41 -13.43 32.39
C ASP A 127 9.28 -14.24 33.06
N THR A 128 8.20 -13.56 33.41
CA THR A 128 6.94 -14.13 33.89
C THR A 128 5.99 -14.34 32.73
N LEU A 129 5.71 -15.61 32.43
CA LEU A 129 4.78 -16.03 31.39
C LEU A 129 3.45 -15.25 31.46
N GLY A 130 3.13 -14.51 30.40
CA GLY A 130 1.87 -13.79 30.27
C GLY A 130 0.68 -14.74 30.05
N PRO A 131 -0.58 -14.27 30.16
CA PRO A 131 -1.78 -15.10 30.00
C PRO A 131 -1.92 -15.78 28.61
N LEU A 132 -1.06 -15.41 27.66
CA LEU A 132 -1.03 -15.90 26.29
C LEU A 132 0.21 -16.77 25.99
N ASP A 133 1.11 -17.00 26.95
CA ASP A 133 2.33 -17.84 26.79
C ASP A 133 2.07 -19.36 26.77
N GLY A 134 0.85 -19.74 26.39
CA GLY A 134 0.47 -21.11 26.05
C GLY A 134 -0.44 -21.16 24.84
N TRP A 135 -0.53 -20.07 24.07
CA TRP A 135 -1.39 -20.04 22.89
C TRP A 135 -0.83 -20.98 21.83
N PRO A 136 -1.61 -21.97 21.37
CA PRO A 136 -1.10 -22.96 20.44
C PRO A 136 -0.65 -22.30 19.14
N SER A 137 0.63 -22.49 18.81
CA SER A 137 1.27 -22.02 17.58
C SER A 137 0.81 -22.79 16.34
N GLU A 138 0.05 -23.88 16.53
CA GLU A 138 -0.56 -24.68 15.46
C GLU A 138 -2.09 -24.69 15.55
N ARG A 139 -2.73 -24.63 14.38
CA ARG A 139 -4.19 -24.66 14.27
C ARG A 139 -4.71 -26.08 14.59
N GLY A 140 -5.28 -26.27 15.78
CA GLY A 140 -5.96 -27.54 16.16
C GLY A 140 -5.60 -28.12 17.53
N SER A 141 -4.68 -27.51 18.29
CA SER A 141 -4.20 -28.02 19.58
C SER A 141 -4.74 -27.29 20.82
N GLY A 142 -5.82 -26.50 20.68
CA GLY A 142 -6.49 -25.85 21.82
C GLY A 142 -7.31 -26.84 22.67
N GLN A 143 -7.65 -26.47 23.91
CA GLN A 143 -8.33 -27.34 24.91
C GLN A 143 -9.55 -28.15 24.43
N ARG A 144 -10.21 -27.74 23.34
CA ARG A 144 -11.31 -28.49 22.71
C ARG A 144 -10.89 -29.80 22.03
N SER A 145 -9.60 -30.02 21.76
CA SER A 145 -9.09 -31.28 21.19
C SER A 145 -8.85 -32.39 22.22
N LEU A 146 -9.02 -32.11 23.51
CA LEU A 146 -8.82 -33.06 24.62
C LEU A 146 -10.13 -33.64 25.17
N LEU A 147 -11.29 -33.37 24.56
CA LEU A 147 -12.53 -34.02 24.95
C LEU A 147 -12.57 -35.44 24.37
N PRO A 148 -12.72 -36.50 25.19
CA PRO A 148 -12.91 -37.85 24.69
C PRO A 148 -14.25 -37.94 23.95
N ARG A 149 -14.29 -38.70 22.85
CA ARG A 149 -15.54 -39.10 22.20
C ARG A 149 -16.35 -40.05 23.08
#